data_AF-A0A0F9BI39-F1
#
_entry.id   AF-A0A0F9BI39-F1
#
_cell.length_a   1.000
_cell.length_b   1.000
_cell.length_c   1.000
_cell.angle_alpha   90.00
_cell.angle_beta   90.00
_cell.angle_gamma   90.00
#
_symmetry.space_group_name_H-M   'P 1'
#
loop_
_entity.id
_entity.type
_entity.pdbx_description
1 polymer ?
#
loop_
_entity_poly.entity_id
_entity_poly.type
_entity_poly.pdbx_seq_one_letter_code
_entity_poly.pdbx_strand_id
1 'polypeptide(L)'
;MNDSNYLNEIKKDLKKLDEFWVVVYGSVLSNYYIPQKSDIDIAIITQKREKTSNILIWENTWGAFSESLDIKIFELLPLSIKIEVIG
;
A
#
# COMPACT_ATOMS: atom_id res chain seq x y z
N MET A 1 -2.61 0.95 -22.64
CA MET A 1 -1.64 0.09 -21.95
C MET A 1 -2.41 -1.13 -21.44
N ASN A 2 -1.93 -2.36 -21.67
CA ASN A 2 -2.55 -3.56 -21.09
C ASN A 2 -2.43 -3.50 -19.56
N ASP A 3 -3.46 -3.90 -18.83
CA ASP A 3 -3.52 -3.89 -17.36
C ASP A 3 -2.33 -4.63 -16.72
N SER A 4 -1.83 -5.66 -17.39
CA SER A 4 -0.64 -6.41 -17.00
C SER A 4 0.65 -5.58 -16.97
N ASN A 5 0.78 -4.55 -17.82
CA ASN A 5 1.96 -3.68 -17.81
C ASN A 5 1.92 -2.69 -16.64
N TYR A 6 0.75 -2.17 -16.31
CA TYR A 6 0.57 -1.19 -15.24
C TYR A 6 0.85 -1.81 -13.85
N LEU A 7 0.34 -3.02 -13.58
CA LEU A 7 0.67 -3.75 -12.35
C LEU A 7 2.17 -4.08 -12.23
N ASN A 8 2.85 -4.31 -13.35
CA ASN A 8 4.29 -4.56 -13.35
C ASN A 8 5.09 -3.29 -13.02
N GLU A 9 4.60 -2.11 -13.37
CA GLU A 9 5.24 -0.85 -12.96
C GLU A 9 5.08 -0.60 -11.48
N ILE A 10 3.88 -0.81 -10.92
CA ILE A 10 3.65 -0.72 -9.48
C ILE A 10 4.54 -1.70 -8.71
N LYS A 11 4.67 -2.94 -9.19
CA LYS A 11 5.60 -3.92 -8.60
C LYS A 11 7.05 -3.44 -8.61
N LYS A 12 7.47 -2.69 -9.63
CA LYS A 12 8.82 -2.11 -9.68
C LYS A 12 8.96 -0.98 -8.66
N ASP A 13 7.97 -0.11 -8.55
CA ASP A 13 7.98 1.01 -7.60
C ASP A 13 8.01 0.49 -6.16
N LEU A 14 7.20 -0.53 -5.85
CA LEU A 14 7.15 -1.17 -4.53
C LEU A 14 8.43 -1.93 -4.16
N LYS A 15 9.38 -2.15 -5.09
CA LYS A 15 10.69 -2.70 -4.72
C LYS A 15 11.46 -1.82 -3.74
N LYS A 16 11.14 -0.52 -3.68
CA LYS A 16 11.73 0.38 -2.67
C LYS A 16 11.33 0.03 -1.24
N LEU A 17 10.35 -0.86 -1.05
CA LEU A 17 9.83 -1.32 0.23
C LEU A 17 10.17 -2.78 0.50
N ASP A 18 11.22 -3.34 -0.14
CA ASP A 18 11.55 -4.77 -0.04
C ASP A 18 11.89 -5.24 1.39
N GLU A 19 12.28 -4.31 2.26
CA GLU A 19 12.54 -4.56 3.68
C GLU A 19 11.25 -4.84 4.48
N PHE A 20 10.09 -4.53 3.90
CA PHE A 20 8.78 -4.69 4.52
C PHE A 20 7.91 -5.70 3.78
N TRP A 21 6.91 -6.20 4.50
CA TRP A 21 5.83 -6.95 3.87
C TRP A 21 4.81 -5.94 3.35
N VAL A 22 4.48 -6.05 2.06
CA VAL A 22 3.58 -5.12 1.38
C VAL A 22 2.36 -5.87 0.90
N VAL A 23 1.18 -5.40 1.29
CA VAL A 23 -0.12 -5.97 0.89
C VAL A 23 -0.89 -4.93 0.10
N VAL A 24 -1.38 -5.31 -1.06
CA VAL A 24 -2.32 -4.52 -1.86
C VAL A 24 -3.73 -4.92 -1.44
N TYR A 25 -4.59 -3.95 -1.12
CA TYR A 25 -5.95 -4.19 -0.64
C TYR A 25 -6.96 -3.21 -1.27
N GLY A 26 -8.22 -3.28 -0.84
CA GLY A 26 -9.23 -2.32 -1.23
C GLY A 26 -9.74 -2.50 -2.67
N SER A 27 -10.15 -1.39 -3.26
CA SER A 27 -10.96 -1.38 -4.50
C SER A 27 -10.24 -1.98 -5.72
N VAL A 28 -8.91 -1.98 -5.72
CA VAL A 28 -8.07 -2.57 -6.77
C VAL A 28 -8.29 -4.08 -6.96
N LEU A 29 -8.77 -4.78 -5.93
CA LEU A 29 -9.10 -6.20 -5.99
C LEU A 29 -10.55 -6.44 -6.47
N SER A 30 -11.33 -5.38 -6.70
CA SER A 30 -12.73 -5.46 -7.10
C SER A 30 -12.94 -5.24 -8.60
N ASN A 31 -14.10 -5.64 -9.10
CA ASN A 31 -14.52 -5.37 -10.48
C ASN A 31 -14.78 -3.88 -10.76
N TYR A 32 -14.71 -3.02 -9.74
CA TYR A 32 -14.90 -1.56 -9.86
C TYR A 32 -13.59 -0.80 -10.05
N TYR A 33 -12.45 -1.50 -10.04
CA TYR A 33 -11.16 -0.87 -10.28
C TYR A 33 -11.08 -0.31 -11.70
N ILE A 34 -10.77 0.98 -11.83
CA ILE A 34 -10.54 1.63 -13.11
C ILE A 34 -9.05 1.93 -13.23
N PRO A 35 -8.30 1.22 -14.11
CA PRO A 35 -6.89 1.46 -14.32
C PRO A 35 -6.59 2.95 -14.58
N GLN A 36 -5.55 3.47 -13.94
CA GLN A 36 -5.07 4.86 -14.08
C GLN A 36 -6.02 5.95 -13.55
N LYS A 37 -7.19 5.60 -13.00
CA LYS A 37 -8.12 6.55 -12.36
C LYS A 37 -8.38 6.25 -10.89
N SER A 38 -8.31 4.99 -10.50
CA SER A 38 -8.46 4.56 -9.12
C SER A 38 -7.11 4.56 -8.41
N ASP A 39 -7.08 5.10 -7.20
CA ASP A 39 -5.95 4.94 -6.29
C ASP A 39 -5.79 3.46 -5.90
N ILE A 40 -4.58 3.08 -5.52
CA ILE A 40 -4.24 1.73 -5.10
C ILE A 40 -3.87 1.76 -3.63
N ASP A 41 -4.70 1.11 -2.82
CA ASP A 41 -4.47 1.01 -1.39
C ASP A 41 -3.39 -0.03 -1.08
N ILE A 42 -2.34 0.41 -0.38
CA ILE A 42 -1.19 -0.41 -0.03
C ILE A 42 -0.95 -0.33 1.48
N ALA A 43 -0.91 -1.48 2.13
CA ALA A 43 -0.55 -1.61 3.53
C ALA A 43 0.87 -2.18 3.68
N ILE A 44 1.73 -1.44 4.37
CA ILE A 44 3.06 -1.89 4.79
C ILE A 44 2.95 -2.47 6.19
N ILE A 45 3.37 -3.72 6.37
CA ILE A 45 3.44 -4.40 7.67
C ILE A 45 4.87 -4.28 8.18
N THR A 46 5.04 -3.52 9.27
CA THR A 46 6.35 -3.20 9.86
C THR A 46 6.73 -4.14 11.00
N GLN A 47 5.76 -4.85 11.58
CA GLN A 47 5.89 -5.70 12.77
C GLN A 47 6.36 -4.96 14.03
N LYS A 48 6.41 -3.62 14.02
CA LYS A 48 6.80 -2.80 15.16
C LYS A 48 5.59 -2.49 16.04
N ARG A 49 5.75 -2.67 17.35
CA ARG A 49 4.71 -2.36 18.35
C ARG A 49 4.59 -0.87 18.63
N GLU A 50 5.70 -0.15 18.57
CA GLU A 50 5.77 1.26 18.92
C GLU A 50 5.12 2.14 17.85
N LYS A 51 4.05 2.84 18.22
CA LYS A 51 3.31 3.74 17.32
C LYS A 51 4.22 4.80 16.70
N THR A 52 5.14 5.37 17.48
CA THR A 52 6.06 6.42 17.01
C THR A 52 7.00 5.89 15.92
N SER A 53 7.50 4.66 16.05
CA SER A 53 8.32 4.05 15.01
C SER A 53 7.54 3.85 13.71
N ASN A 54 6.27 3.47 13.82
CA ASN A 54 5.39 3.30 12.66
C ASN A 54 5.09 4.62 11.96
N ILE A 55 4.89 5.69 12.73
CA ILE A 55 4.71 7.05 12.17
C ILE A 55 5.97 7.48 11.41
N LEU A 56 7.15 7.31 11.99
CA LEU A 56 8.41 7.68 11.32
C LEU A 56 8.62 6.91 10.02
N ILE A 57 8.30 5.61 9.99
CA ILE A 57 8.36 4.81 8.76
C ILE A 57 7.37 5.37 7.73
N TRP A 58 6.15 5.69 8.15
CA TRP A 58 5.15 6.27 7.26
C TRP A 58 5.63 7.60 6.64
N GLU A 59 6.16 8.49 7.47
CA GLU A 59 6.72 9.77 7.03
C GLU A 59 7.87 9.59 6.03
N ASN A 60 8.73 8.59 6.24
CA ASN A 60 9.82 8.26 5.31
C ASN A 60 9.33 7.75 3.94
N THR A 61 8.07 7.31 3.82
CA THR A 61 7.48 6.92 2.54
C THR A 61 6.89 8.10 1.75
N TRP A 62 6.74 9.27 2.36
CA TRP A 62 6.12 10.42 1.71
C TRP A 62 7.00 10.94 0.55
N GLY A 63 6.37 11.15 -0.61
CA GLY A 63 7.04 11.62 -1.82
C GLY A 63 7.92 10.57 -2.53
N ALA A 64 8.03 9.34 -2.01
CA ALA A 64 8.81 8.28 -2.62
C ALA A 64 8.05 7.53 -3.75
N PHE A 65 6.74 7.70 -3.81
CA PHE A 65 5.80 6.97 -4.66
C PHE A 65 4.86 7.92 -5.44
N SER A 66 4.24 7.40 -6.49
CA SER A 66 3.20 8.12 -7.26
C SER A 66 2.01 8.48 -6.38
N GLU A 67 1.36 9.62 -6.68
CA GLU A 67 0.14 10.07 -5.99
C GLU A 67 -1.01 9.06 -6.09
N SER A 68 -0.99 8.20 -7.11
CA SER A 68 -1.96 7.11 -7.29
C SER A 68 -1.82 5.95 -6.29
N LEU A 69 -0.78 5.96 -5.44
CA LEU A 69 -0.53 4.91 -4.44
C LEU A 69 -0.83 5.46 -3.05
N ASP A 70 -1.89 4.97 -2.42
CA ASP A 70 -2.18 5.32 -1.02
C ASP A 70 -1.46 4.36 -0.08
N ILE A 71 -0.29 4.79 0.40
CA ILE A 71 0.55 3.99 1.30
C ILE A 71 0.15 4.24 2.75
N LYS A 72 -0.22 3.17 3.44
CA LYS A 72 -0.54 3.13 4.87
C LYS A 72 0.34 2.15 5.62
N ILE A 73 0.58 2.42 6.90
CA ILE A 73 1.21 1.46 7.81
C ILE A 73 0.13 0.62 8.48
N PHE A 74 0.17 -0.70 8.27
CA PHE A 74 -0.82 -1.64 8.77
C PHE A 74 -1.07 -1.47 10.27
N GLU A 75 -0.01 -1.35 11.07
CA GLU A 75 -0.12 -1.23 12.52
C GLU A 75 -0.87 0.03 12.98
N LEU A 76 -0.88 1.10 12.18
CA LEU A 76 -1.58 2.36 12.46
C LEU A 76 -3.05 2.34 12.04
N LEU A 77 -3.46 1.37 11.22
CA LEU A 77 -4.83 1.31 10.69
C LEU A 77 -5.87 0.98 11.79
N PRO A 78 -7.11 1.48 11.64
CA PRO A 78 -8.25 1.03 12.44
C PRO A 78 -8.47 -0.48 12.29
N LEU A 79 -9.04 -1.12 13.33
CA LEU A 79 -9.26 -2.56 13.34
C LEU A 79 -10.12 -3.04 12.16
N SER A 80 -11.13 -2.27 11.75
CA SER A 80 -11.99 -2.60 10.60
C SER A 80 -11.19 -2.76 9.30
N ILE A 81 -10.25 -1.85 9.03
CA ILE A 81 -9.40 -1.92 7.84
C ILE A 81 -8.36 -3.03 7.97
N LYS A 82 -7.83 -3.28 9.17
CA LYS A 82 -6.92 -4.41 9.40
C LYS A 82 -7.57 -5.75 9.06
N ILE A 83 -8.85 -5.91 9.38
CA ILE A 83 -9.63 -7.12 9.02
C ILE A 83 -9.74 -7.24 7.50
N GLU A 84 -10.01 -6.15 6.79
CA GLU A 84 -10.08 -6.14 5.32
C GLU A 84 -8.75 -6.53 4.66
N VAL A 85 -7.62 -6.07 5.21
CA VAL A 85 -6.27 -6.41 4.69
C VAL A 85 -5.93 -7.89 4.91
N ILE A 86 -6.47 -8.52 5.95
CA ILE A 86 -6.20 -9.94 6.29
C ILE A 86 -7.21 -10.89 5.61
N GLY A 87 -8.42 -10.40 5.31
CA GLY A 87 -9.61 -11.17 4.95
C GLY A 87 -9.65 -11.74 3.55
#